data_AF-A0AAN6MBS3-F1
#
_entry.id   AF-A0AAN6MBS3-F1
#
_cell.length_a   1.000
_cell.length_b   1.000
_cell.length_c   1.000
_cell.angle_alpha   90.00
_cell.angle_beta   90.00
_cell.angle_gamma   90.00
#
_symmetry.space_group_name_H-M   'P 1'
#
loop_
_entity.id
_entity.type
_entity.pdbx_description
1 polymer ?
#
loop_
_entity_poly.entity_id
_entity_poly.type
_entity_poly.pdbx_seq_one_letter_code
_entity_poly.pdbx_strand_id
1 'polypeptide(L)'
;MASRKRYAMVGAGGRSSFFYTAIATDYKATSCIVALCDTNQTRMDYANTRLAALGHGAVPTFLAADFDAMIAAAKPDEVIVTTIDRTHNTYIVRALEL
;
A
#
# COMPACT_ATOMS: atom_id res chain seq x y z
N MET A 1 10.60 -1.82 -22.20
CA MET A 1 9.86 -2.58 -21.17
C MET A 1 9.01 -1.58 -20.41
N ALA A 2 7.71 -1.81 -20.26
CA ALA A 2 6.87 -0.94 -19.43
C ALA A 2 7.33 -1.05 -17.96
N SER A 3 7.34 0.06 -17.22
CA SER A 3 7.62 0.02 -15.78
C SER A 3 6.52 -0.75 -15.05
N ARG A 4 6.86 -1.48 -13.98
CA ARG A 4 5.87 -2.12 -13.12
C ARG A 4 4.90 -1.08 -12.55
N LYS A 5 3.62 -1.41 -12.52
CA LYS A 5 2.56 -0.58 -11.94
C LYS A 5 2.71 -0.52 -10.42
N ARG A 6 2.67 0.68 -9.87
CA ARG A 6 3.02 1.01 -8.48
C ARG A 6 1.77 1.11 -7.63
N TYR A 7 1.69 0.31 -6.58
CA TYR A 7 0.54 0.25 -5.68
C TYR A 7 0.89 0.75 -4.28
N ALA A 8 0.09 1.65 -3.72
CA ALA A 8 0.12 1.97 -2.30
C ALA A 8 -1.04 1.27 -1.58
N MET A 9 -0.77 0.72 -0.39
CA MET A 9 -1.77 0.08 0.45
C MET A 9 -2.17 0.98 1.61
N VAL A 10 -3.44 1.35 1.70
CA VAL A 10 -3.99 2.15 2.81
C VAL A 10 -4.89 1.28 3.66
N GLY A 11 -4.50 1.06 4.91
CA GLY A 11 -5.09 0.11 5.85
C GLY A 11 -4.42 -1.25 5.76
N ALA A 12 -3.50 -1.54 6.69
CA ALA A 12 -2.76 -2.80 6.82
C ALA A 12 -3.48 -3.83 7.73
N GLY A 13 -4.81 -3.86 7.71
CA GLY A 13 -5.61 -4.88 8.39
C GLY A 13 -5.64 -6.21 7.62
N GLY A 14 -6.29 -7.25 8.17
CA GLY A 14 -6.26 -8.61 7.57
C GLY A 14 -6.62 -8.69 6.08
N ARG A 15 -7.55 -7.85 5.58
CA ARG A 15 -7.93 -7.80 4.15
C ARG A 15 -6.81 -7.33 3.22
N SER A 16 -5.85 -6.55 3.72
CA SER A 16 -4.72 -6.06 2.90
C SER A 16 -3.85 -7.20 2.38
N SER A 17 -3.81 -8.32 3.12
CA SER A 17 -3.00 -9.49 2.80
C SER A 17 -3.34 -10.16 1.47
N PHE A 18 -4.61 -10.13 1.06
CA PHE A 18 -5.01 -10.67 -0.24
C PHE A 18 -4.33 -9.91 -1.38
N PHE A 19 -4.28 -8.59 -1.28
CA PHE A 19 -3.77 -7.71 -2.34
C PHE A 19 -2.25 -7.69 -2.36
N TYR A 20 -1.59 -7.42 -1.23
CA TYR A 20 -0.12 -7.33 -1.24
C TYR A 20 0.52 -8.69 -1.53
N THR A 21 -0.12 -9.81 -1.18
CA THR A 21 0.38 -11.15 -1.51
C THR A 21 0.30 -11.38 -3.02
N ALA A 22 -0.86 -11.16 -3.63
CA ALA A 22 -1.02 -11.32 -5.08
C ALA A 22 -0.06 -10.41 -5.87
N ILE A 23 0.15 -9.17 -5.42
CA ILE A 23 1.11 -8.25 -6.06
C ILE A 23 2.54 -8.75 -5.91
N ALA A 24 2.92 -9.26 -4.73
CA ALA A 24 4.26 -9.78 -4.46
C ALA A 24 4.55 -11.13 -5.15
N THR A 25 3.53 -11.93 -5.47
CA THR A 25 3.68 -13.26 -6.07
C THR A 25 3.25 -13.28 -7.54
N ASP A 26 1.95 -13.23 -7.78
CA ASP A 26 1.31 -13.57 -9.04
C ASP A 26 1.56 -12.47 -10.08
N TYR A 27 1.59 -11.21 -9.62
CA TYR A 27 1.76 -10.04 -10.46
C TYR A 27 3.13 -9.37 -10.32
N LYS A 28 4.13 -10.03 -9.73
CA LYS A 28 5.45 -9.42 -9.46
C LYS A 28 6.18 -8.89 -10.71
N ALA A 29 5.85 -9.46 -11.88
CA ALA A 29 6.40 -9.06 -13.18
C ALA A 29 5.79 -7.75 -13.71
N THR A 30 4.54 -7.43 -13.33
CA THR A 30 3.79 -6.28 -13.86
C THR A 30 3.49 -5.23 -12.79
N SER A 31 3.61 -5.57 -11.51
CA SER A 31 3.16 -4.75 -10.39
C SER A 31 4.15 -4.79 -9.23
N CYS A 32 4.14 -3.75 -8.39
CA CYS A 32 4.85 -3.72 -7.11
C CYS A 32 4.14 -2.86 -6.07
N ILE A 33 4.37 -3.16 -4.79
CA ILE A 33 3.97 -2.30 -3.68
C ILE A 33 5.06 -1.22 -3.50
N VAL A 34 4.65 0.02 -3.26
CA VAL A 34 5.60 1.13 -3.07
C VAL A 34 5.47 1.82 -1.71
N ALA A 35 4.36 1.63 -1.00
CA ALA A 35 4.17 2.15 0.35
C ALA A 35 3.06 1.41 1.11
N LEU A 36 3.18 1.42 2.44
CA LEU A 36 2.10 1.05 3.36
C LEU A 36 1.68 2.29 4.15
N CYS A 37 0.38 2.47 4.34
CA CYS A 37 -0.20 3.54 5.15
C CYS A 37 -1.24 2.97 6.12
N ASP A 38 -1.10 3.24 7.42
CA ASP A 38 -2.06 2.84 8.44
C ASP A 38 -1.96 3.77 9.67
N THR A 39 -2.99 3.74 10.52
CA THR A 39 -2.95 4.35 11.86
C THR A 39 -2.02 3.64 12.84
N ASN A 40 -1.63 2.40 12.54
CA ASN A 40 -0.90 1.53 13.45
C ASN A 40 0.39 1.02 12.81
N GLN A 41 1.54 1.46 13.34
CA GLN A 41 2.86 1.08 12.85
C GLN A 41 3.10 -0.44 12.88
N THR A 42 2.70 -1.12 13.96
CA THR A 42 2.88 -2.57 14.10
C THR A 42 2.21 -3.36 12.98
N ARG A 43 1.07 -2.88 12.45
CA ARG A 43 0.41 -3.51 11.30
C ARG A 43 1.22 -3.38 10.02
N MET A 44 1.82 -2.21 9.81
CA MET A 44 2.69 -1.97 8.65
C MET A 44 4.00 -2.75 8.75
N ASP A 45 4.60 -2.82 9.94
CA ASP A 45 5.79 -3.64 10.20
C ASP A 45 5.49 -5.11 9.91
N TYR A 46 4.36 -5.62 10.40
CA TYR A 46 3.91 -6.98 10.12
C TYR A 46 3.73 -7.22 8.61
N ALA A 47 3.04 -6.33 7.89
CA ALA A 47 2.88 -6.44 6.45
C ALA A 47 4.24 -6.42 5.71
N ASN A 48 5.20 -5.61 6.16
CA ASN A 48 6.57 -5.60 5.64
C ASN A 48 7.30 -6.94 5.88
N THR A 49 7.16 -7.56 7.05
CA THR A 49 7.73 -8.90 7.28
C THR A 49 7.15 -9.93 6.31
N ARG A 50 5.86 -9.83 5.98
CA ARG A 50 5.20 -10.70 5.00
C ARG A 50 5.68 -10.43 3.57
N LEU A 51 5.77 -9.17 3.17
CA LEU A 51 6.33 -8.79 1.86
C LEU A 51 7.77 -9.27 1.68
N ALA A 52 8.60 -9.14 2.71
CA ALA A 52 9.96 -9.67 2.71
C ALA A 52 9.99 -11.20 2.55
N ALA A 53 9.14 -11.93 3.29
CA ALA A 53 9.02 -13.38 3.16
C ALA A 53 8.56 -13.84 1.77
N LEU A 54 7.81 -13.00 1.05
CA LEU A 54 7.37 -13.24 -0.33
C LEU A 54 8.39 -12.81 -1.39
N GLY A 55 9.55 -12.27 -0.99
CA GLY A 55 10.61 -11.84 -1.91
C GLY A 55 10.37 -10.48 -2.59
N HIS A 56 9.40 -9.69 -2.13
CA HIS A 56 9.15 -8.33 -2.64
C HIS A 56 10.14 -7.31 -2.05
N GLY A 57 10.53 -7.50 -0.79
CA GLY A 57 11.28 -6.52 0.01
C GLY A 57 10.35 -5.57 0.78
N ALA A 58 10.89 -4.99 1.86
CA ALA A 58 10.16 -4.02 2.67
C ALA A 58 9.97 -2.70 1.91
N VAL A 59 8.87 -2.01 2.19
CA VAL A 59 8.54 -0.71 1.62
C VAL A 59 8.39 0.34 2.72
N PRO A 60 8.53 1.64 2.38
CA PRO A 60 8.29 2.73 3.32
C PRO A 60 6.89 2.66 3.95
N THR A 61 6.82 3.03 5.23
CA THR A 61 5.58 3.06 6.01
C THR A 61 5.23 4.50 6.37
N PHE A 62 3.96 4.86 6.28
CA PHE A 62 3.46 6.19 6.57
C PHE A 62 2.29 6.11 7.55
N LEU A 63 2.22 6.99 8.53
CA LEU A 63 1.02 7.06 9.36
C LEU A 63 -0.13 7.62 8.52
N ALA A 64 -1.36 7.32 8.92
CA ALA A 64 -2.56 7.83 8.25
C ALA A 64 -2.58 9.38 8.12
N ALA A 65 -1.99 10.09 9.09
CA ALA A 65 -1.84 11.55 9.05
C ALA A 65 -0.89 12.03 7.94
N ASP A 66 0.01 11.15 7.46
CA ASP A 66 1.02 11.45 6.46
C ASP A 66 0.62 10.93 5.06
N PHE A 67 -0.68 10.72 4.82
CA PHE A 67 -1.18 10.19 3.55
C PHE A 67 -0.72 11.02 2.34
N ASP A 68 -0.85 12.34 2.41
CA ASP A 68 -0.44 13.23 1.32
C ASP A 68 1.08 13.14 1.07
N ALA A 69 1.87 13.06 2.14
CA ALA A 69 3.32 12.89 2.06
C ALA A 69 3.69 11.53 1.43
N MET A 70 2.93 10.47 1.73
CA MET A 70 3.06 9.17 1.07
C MET A 70 2.81 9.30 -0.43
N ILE A 71 1.73 9.96 -0.87
CA ILE A 71 1.43 10.11 -2.30
C ILE A 71 2.57 10.86 -3.00
N ALA A 72 3.03 11.98 -2.43
CA ALA A 72 4.10 12.79 -3.00
C ALA A 72 5.45 12.04 -3.09
N ALA A 73 5.81 11.29 -2.04
CA ALA A 73 7.08 10.57 -1.96
C ALA A 73 7.06 9.25 -2.75
N ALA A 74 6.01 8.45 -2.60
CA ALA A 74 5.93 7.11 -3.17
C ALA A 74 5.37 7.09 -4.59
N LYS A 75 4.68 8.15 -5.04
CA LYS A 75 4.11 8.29 -6.40
C LYS A 75 3.46 6.99 -6.90
N PRO A 76 2.44 6.46 -6.21
CA PRO A 76 1.74 5.28 -6.66
C PRO A 76 0.91 5.59 -7.92
N ASP A 77 0.75 4.60 -8.79
CA ASP A 77 -0.20 4.67 -9.91
C ASP A 77 -1.63 4.38 -9.42
N GLU A 78 -1.77 3.51 -8.42
CA GLU A 78 -3.05 3.15 -7.80
C GLU A 78 -2.94 3.04 -6.28
N VAL A 79 -4.02 3.42 -5.59
CA VAL A 79 -4.16 3.29 -4.14
C VAL A 79 -5.21 2.22 -3.85
N ILE A 80 -4.83 1.19 -3.09
CA ILE A 80 -5.74 0.16 -2.62
C ILE A 80 -6.16 0.49 -1.19
N VAL A 81 -7.46 0.70 -0.99
CA VAL A 81 -8.04 1.08 0.31
C VAL A 81 -8.67 -0.13 0.99
N THR A 82 -8.05 -0.58 2.08
CA THR A 82 -8.52 -1.69 2.93
C THR A 82 -8.79 -1.26 4.38
N THR A 83 -8.92 0.04 4.63
CA THR A 83 -9.32 0.64 5.92
C THR A 83 -10.75 0.28 6.32
N ILE A 84 -11.19 0.71 7.51
CA ILE A 84 -12.60 0.60 7.89
C ILE A 84 -13.48 1.36 6.88
N ASP A 85 -14.65 0.81 6.58
CA ASP A 85 -15.51 1.26 5.48
C ASP A 85 -15.80 2.78 5.53
N ARG A 86 -16.11 3.30 6.71
CA ARG A 86 -16.40 4.74 6.93
C ARG A 86 -15.26 5.70 6.57
N THR A 87 -14.05 5.21 6.31
CA THR A 87 -12.91 6.04 5.90
C THR A 87 -12.56 5.89 4.42
N HIS A 88 -13.26 5.03 3.67
CA HIS A 88 -12.94 4.76 2.27
C HIS A 88 -13.06 6.01 1.40
N ASN A 89 -14.18 6.71 1.52
CA ASN A 89 -14.44 7.94 0.76
C ASN A 89 -13.34 8.99 0.97
N THR A 90 -12.83 9.15 2.20
CA THR A 90 -11.75 10.10 2.51
C THR A 90 -10.51 9.81 1.68
N TYR A 91 -10.03 8.57 1.66
CA TYR A 91 -8.82 8.21 0.92
C TYR A 91 -9.04 8.17 -0.60
N ILE A 92 -10.22 7.71 -1.05
CA ILE A 92 -10.54 7.67 -2.49
C ILE A 92 -10.57 9.08 -3.06
N VAL A 93 -11.32 9.99 -2.43
CA VAL A 93 -11.40 11.38 -2.90
C VAL A 93 -10.03 12.04 -2.82
N ARG A 94 -9.32 11.90 -1.68
CA ARG A 94 -8.02 12.55 -1.52
C ARG A 94 -6.97 12.05 -2.50
N ALA A 95 -6.97 10.76 -2.85
CA ALA A 95 -6.07 10.20 -3.85
C ALA A 95 -6.33 10.71 -5.27
N LEU A 96 -7.54 11.16 -5.58
CA LEU A 96 -7.90 11.75 -6.89
C LEU A 96 -7.59 13.24 -6.97
N GLU A 97 -7.46 13.92 -5.82
CA GLU A 97 -7.11 15.34 -5.74
C GLU A 97 -5.59 15.61 -5.83
N LEU A 98 -4.76 14.60 -5.52
CA LEU A 98 -3.31 14.68 -5.41
C LEU A 98 -2.61 14.07 -6.64
#